data_AF-A0A7J2X2F3-F1
#
_entry.id   AF-A0A7J2X2F3-F1
#
_cell.length_a   1.000
_cell.length_b   1.000
_cell.length_c   1.000
_cell.angle_alpha   90.00
_cell.angle_beta   90.00
_cell.angle_gamma   90.00
#
_symmetry.space_group_name_H-M   'P 1'
#
loop_
_entity.id
_entity.type
_entity.pdbx_description
1 polymer ?
#
loop_
_entity_poly.entity_id
_entity_poly.type
_entity_poly.pdbx_seq_one_letter_code
_entity_poly.pdbx_strand_id
1 'polypeptide(L)'
;MRHKLDPDEIKAMEPGDELDKLVADEFMDGILRKYSTEISDAWTIVEKLVSMDWRVDILYSRDEIKLNGIKLVGGKPYSVYAKYGSLYASTVPEGICKLALLVKIIEEEGW
;
A
#
# COMPACT_ATOMS: atom_id res chain seq x y z
N MET A 1 16.40 16.40 1.69
CA MET A 1 15.35 16.43 2.71
C MET A 1 14.26 15.49 2.19
N ARG A 2 14.12 14.27 2.72
CA ARG A 2 13.05 13.36 2.28
C ARG A 2 11.74 13.98 2.70
N HIS A 3 10.81 14.13 1.75
CA HIS A 3 9.45 14.56 2.05
C HIS A 3 8.81 13.45 2.88
N LYS A 4 8.28 13.78 4.06
CA LYS A 4 7.60 12.78 4.89
C LYS A 4 6.25 12.50 4.24
N LEU A 5 6.03 11.27 3.80
CA LEU A 5 4.75 10.85 3.24
C LEU A 5 3.64 11.03 4.27
N ASP A 6 2.58 11.75 3.91
CA ASP A 6 1.39 11.91 4.75
C ASP A 6 0.36 10.81 4.44
N PRO A 7 -0.11 10.05 5.45
CA PRO A 7 -1.08 8.98 5.25
C PRO A 7 -2.42 9.40 4.63
N ASP A 8 -2.90 10.61 4.92
CA ASP A 8 -4.18 11.08 4.41
C ASP A 8 -4.04 11.61 2.98
N GLU A 9 -2.89 12.21 2.63
CA GLU A 9 -2.54 12.50 1.24
C GLU A 9 -2.48 11.22 0.40
N ILE A 10 -1.79 10.17 0.87
CA ILE A 10 -1.71 8.86 0.18
C ILE A 10 -3.10 8.28 -0.09
N LYS A 11 -3.99 8.29 0.91
CA LYS A 11 -5.36 7.76 0.77
C LYS A 11 -6.16 8.53 -0.29
N ALA A 12 -5.91 9.83 -0.42
CA ALA A 12 -6.59 10.73 -1.36
C ALA A 12 -6.00 10.73 -2.77
N MET A 13 -4.83 10.11 -2.99
CA MET A 13 -4.23 10.04 -4.33
C MET A 13 -5.11 9.27 -5.31
N GLU A 14 -5.16 9.72 -6.55
CA GLU A 14 -5.84 9.00 -7.63
C GLU A 14 -4.85 8.06 -8.36
N PRO A 15 -5.32 6.97 -8.97
CA PRO A 15 -4.46 6.13 -9.81
C PRO A 15 -3.93 6.90 -11.03
N GLY A 16 -2.68 6.66 -11.38
CA GLY A 16 -1.99 7.31 -12.50
C GLY A 16 -0.50 7.54 -12.23
N ASP A 17 0.12 8.29 -13.14
CA ASP A 17 1.58 8.48 -13.20
C ASP A 17 2.19 8.97 -11.88
N GLU A 18 1.47 9.82 -11.13
CA GLU A 18 1.97 10.36 -9.86
C GLU A 18 2.05 9.28 -8.77
N LEU A 19 0.98 8.50 -8.59
CA LEU A 19 0.96 7.38 -7.64
C LEU A 19 1.95 6.29 -8.05
N ASP A 20 2.02 5.99 -9.36
CA ASP A 20 2.95 5.00 -9.91
C ASP A 20 4.41 5.38 -9.66
N LYS A 21 4.75 6.65 -9.89
CA LYS A 21 6.09 7.16 -9.63
C LYS A 21 6.41 7.15 -8.15
N LEU A 22 5.47 7.55 -7.29
CA LEU A 22 5.70 7.55 -5.85
C LEU A 22 5.96 6.14 -5.32
N VAL A 23 5.18 5.15 -5.78
CA VAL A 23 5.40 3.74 -5.44
C VAL A 23 6.73 3.24 -5.99
N ALA A 24 7.10 3.62 -7.22
CA ALA A 24 8.39 3.27 -7.79
C ALA A 24 9.54 3.78 -6.91
N ASP A 25 9.54 5.07 -6.59
CA ASP A 25 10.61 5.76 -5.86
C ASP A 25 10.71 5.28 -4.40
N GLU A 26 9.58 5.08 -3.72
CA GLU A 26 9.55 4.82 -2.27
C GLU A 26 9.45 3.34 -1.90
N PHE A 27 8.95 2.49 -2.81
CA PHE A 27 8.66 1.09 -2.49
C PHE A 27 9.22 0.08 -3.49
N MET A 28 9.40 0.41 -4.77
CA MET A 28 9.83 -0.52 -5.82
C MET A 28 11.23 -0.23 -6.37
N ASP A 29 12.11 0.33 -5.55
CA ASP A 29 13.53 0.52 -5.83
C ASP A 29 13.81 1.33 -7.11
N GLY A 30 12.91 2.28 -7.43
CA GLY A 30 12.98 3.18 -8.59
C GLY A 30 12.52 2.56 -9.91
N ILE A 31 12.00 1.33 -9.91
CA ILE A 31 11.50 0.68 -11.14
C ILE A 31 10.11 1.22 -11.46
N LEU A 32 10.00 2.08 -12.47
CA LEU A 32 8.71 2.64 -12.89
C LEU A 32 7.89 1.64 -13.70
N ARG A 33 6.64 1.41 -13.30
CA ARG A 33 5.62 0.63 -14.00
C ARG A 33 4.23 1.21 -13.76
N LYS A 34 3.19 0.58 -14.33
CA LYS A 34 1.79 1.02 -14.19
C LYS A 34 1.11 0.43 -12.96
N TYR A 35 1.71 0.61 -11.79
CA TYR A 35 1.32 -0.09 -10.57
C TYR A 35 -0.13 0.13 -10.14
N SER A 36 -0.65 1.34 -10.29
CA SER A 36 -1.97 1.76 -9.82
C SER A 36 -3.08 1.50 -10.83
N THR A 37 -2.75 1.01 -12.03
CA THR A 37 -3.73 0.77 -13.11
C THR A 37 -3.65 -0.63 -13.71
N GLU A 38 -2.49 -1.30 -13.68
CA GLU A 38 -2.30 -2.65 -14.22
C GLU A 38 -2.15 -3.69 -13.09
N ILE A 39 -3.09 -4.61 -12.99
CA ILE A 39 -3.11 -5.60 -11.89
C ILE A 39 -1.87 -6.49 -11.87
N SER A 40 -1.29 -6.83 -13.02
CA SER A 40 -0.07 -7.63 -13.07
C SER A 40 1.14 -6.90 -12.48
N ASP A 41 1.25 -5.59 -12.70
CA ASP A 41 2.30 -4.78 -12.09
C ASP A 41 2.01 -4.55 -10.61
N ALA A 42 0.76 -4.24 -10.25
CA ALA A 42 0.33 -4.13 -8.85
C ALA A 42 0.64 -5.40 -8.05
N TRP A 43 0.47 -6.58 -8.64
CA TRP A 43 0.69 -7.84 -7.94
C TRP A 43 2.15 -8.02 -7.49
N THR A 44 3.11 -7.43 -8.20
CA THR A 44 4.53 -7.44 -7.77
C THR A 44 4.75 -6.70 -6.45
N ILE A 45 3.89 -5.72 -6.13
CA ILE A 45 3.90 -5.02 -4.84
C ILE A 45 3.37 -5.93 -3.74
N VAL A 46 2.32 -6.72 -4.03
CA VAL A 46 1.79 -7.71 -3.08
C VAL A 46 2.86 -8.74 -2.75
N GLU A 47 3.58 -9.23 -3.75
CA GLU A 47 4.70 -10.16 -3.56
C GLU A 47 5.79 -9.56 -2.68
N LYS A 48 6.16 -8.28 -2.91
CA LYS A 48 7.12 -7.56 -2.07
C LYS A 48 6.62 -7.40 -0.62
N LEU A 49 5.37 -7.00 -0.42
CA LEU A 49 4.74 -6.91 0.91
C LEU A 49 4.80 -8.26 1.65
N VAL A 50 4.44 -9.35 0.98
CA VAL A 50 4.50 -10.69 1.56
C VAL A 50 5.92 -11.08 1.93
N SER A 51 6.92 -10.74 1.11
CA SER A 51 8.34 -10.95 1.44
C SER A 51 8.83 -10.14 2.66
N MET A 52 8.09 -9.10 3.06
CA MET A 52 8.34 -8.28 4.25
C MET A 52 7.50 -8.74 5.47
N ASP A 53 6.95 -9.96 5.42
CA ASP A 53 6.07 -10.58 6.40
C ASP A 53 4.69 -9.90 6.57
N TRP A 54 4.26 -9.10 5.59
CA TRP A 54 2.92 -8.53 5.57
C TRP A 54 1.93 -9.46 4.87
N ARG A 55 0.84 -9.81 5.56
CA ARG A 55 -0.37 -10.34 4.95
C ARG A 55 -1.17 -9.20 4.33
N VAL A 56 -1.61 -9.39 3.09
CA VAL A 56 -2.47 -8.43 2.38
C VAL A 56 -3.88 -9.00 2.30
N ASP A 57 -4.84 -8.29 2.87
CA ASP A 57 -6.26 -8.60 2.78
C ASP A 57 -6.91 -7.65 1.77
N ILE A 58 -7.53 -8.20 0.72
CA ILE A 58 -8.28 -7.46 -0.30
C ILE A 58 -9.75 -7.90 -0.20
N LEU A 59 -10.62 -6.99 0.21
CA LEU A 59 -12.05 -7.23 0.29
C LEU A 59 -12.72 -6.50 -0.87
N TYR A 60 -13.35 -7.27 -1.75
CA TYR A 60 -14.06 -6.75 -2.91
C TYR A 60 -15.55 -7.04 -2.73
N SER A 61 -16.37 -6.00 -2.71
CA SER A 61 -17.83 -6.12 -2.63
C SER A 61 -18.49 -5.28 -3.72
N ARG A 62 -19.83 -5.32 -3.80
CA ARG A 62 -20.57 -4.62 -4.85
C ARG A 62 -20.31 -3.11 -4.86
N ASP A 63 -20.10 -2.52 -3.69
CA ASP A 63 -20.10 -1.06 -3.50
C ASP A 63 -18.75 -0.51 -3.02
N GLU A 64 -17.80 -1.36 -2.65
CA GLU A 64 -16.52 -0.94 -2.08
C GLU A 64 -15.39 -1.95 -2.31
N ILE A 65 -14.19 -1.42 -2.54
CA ILE A 65 -12.92 -2.15 -2.47
C ILE A 65 -12.19 -1.64 -1.23
N LYS A 66 -11.90 -2.57 -0.30
CA LYS A 66 -11.16 -2.30 0.93
C LYS A 66 -9.88 -3.12 0.96
N LEU A 67 -8.81 -2.50 1.45
CA LEU A 67 -7.54 -3.18 1.64
C LEU A 67 -7.06 -3.05 3.07
N ASN A 68 -6.30 -4.04 3.52
CA ASN A 68 -5.60 -4.00 4.79
C ASN A 68 -4.27 -4.74 4.68
N GLY A 69 -3.30 -4.30 5.46
CA GLY A 69 -2.04 -5.00 5.68
C GLY A 69 -1.96 -5.43 7.13
N ILE A 70 -1.54 -6.67 7.40
CA ILE A 70 -1.37 -7.21 8.75
C ILE A 70 -0.02 -7.90 8.87
N LYS A 71 0.72 -7.59 9.93
CA LYS A 71 2.01 -8.23 10.27
C LYS A 71 2.02 -8.63 11.75
N LEU A 72 2.71 -9.72 12.07
CA LEU A 72 2.91 -10.14 13.46
C LEU A 72 4.26 -9.59 13.96
N VAL A 73 4.24 -8.77 15.00
CA VAL A 73 5.44 -8.23 15.64
C VAL A 73 5.46 -8.71 17.09
N GLY A 74 6.46 -9.53 17.45
CA GLY A 74 6.52 -10.16 18.77
C GLY A 74 5.29 -11.03 19.10
N GLY A 75 4.69 -11.66 18.07
CA GLY A 75 3.49 -12.49 18.21
C GLY A 75 2.17 -11.71 18.32
N LYS A 76 2.19 -10.37 18.23
CA LYS A 76 0.99 -9.53 18.26
C LYS A 76 0.65 -9.02 16.87
N PRO A 77 -0.64 -8.97 16.48
CA PRO A 77 -1.04 -8.43 15.19
C PRO A 77 -0.98 -6.90 15.19
N TYR A 78 -0.28 -6.37 14.19
CA TYR A 78 -0.30 -4.96 13.81
C TYR A 78 -0.96 -4.86 12.45
N SER A 79 -1.80 -3.84 12.27
CA SER A 79 -2.50 -3.67 11.00
C SER A 79 -2.56 -2.22 10.58
N VAL A 80 -2.59 -2.01 9.27
CA VAL A 80 -2.80 -0.69 8.66
C VAL A 80 -4.13 -0.11 9.14
N TYR A 81 -5.18 -0.94 9.18
CA TYR A 81 -6.49 -0.55 9.72
C TYR A 81 -6.42 -0.01 11.15
N ALA A 82 -5.73 -0.70 12.06
CA ALA A 82 -5.64 -0.28 13.46
C ALA A 82 -4.89 1.06 13.62
N LYS A 83 -3.99 1.40 12.70
CA LYS A 83 -3.19 2.63 12.75
C LYS A 83 -3.84 3.81 12.02
N TYR A 84 -4.37 3.57 10.82
CA TYR A 84 -4.82 4.62 9.91
C TYR A 84 -6.30 4.54 9.55
N GLY A 85 -7.04 3.57 10.10
CA GLY A 85 -8.43 3.31 9.74
C GLY A 85 -8.58 2.59 8.40
N SER A 86 -9.81 2.55 7.88
CA SER A 86 -10.13 1.87 6.62
C SER A 86 -9.38 2.49 5.43
N LEU A 87 -8.77 1.64 4.60
CA LEU A 87 -8.22 2.02 3.30
C LEU A 87 -9.20 1.58 2.21
N TYR A 88 -9.75 2.56 1.50
CA TYR A 88 -10.64 2.37 0.36
C TYR A 88 -9.91 2.70 -0.94
N ALA A 89 -10.34 2.09 -2.03
CA ALA A 89 -9.84 2.40 -3.37
C ALA A 89 -10.97 2.24 -4.40
N SER A 90 -10.82 2.91 -5.55
CA SER A 90 -11.72 2.75 -6.69
C SER A 90 -11.36 1.51 -7.52
N THR A 91 -10.09 1.08 -7.48
CA THR A 91 -9.63 -0.17 -8.10
C THR A 91 -8.71 -0.97 -7.17
N VAL A 92 -8.56 -2.28 -7.43
CA VAL A 92 -7.60 -3.11 -6.67
C VAL A 92 -6.14 -2.66 -6.84
N PRO A 93 -5.63 -2.38 -8.06
CA PRO A 93 -4.26 -1.88 -8.26
C PRO A 93 -3.94 -0.59 -7.48
N GLU A 94 -4.84 0.39 -7.54
CA GLU A 94 -4.75 1.64 -6.76
C GLU A 94 -4.64 1.35 -5.26
N GLY A 95 -5.53 0.49 -4.76
CA GLY A 95 -5.54 0.11 -3.36
C GLY A 95 -4.23 -0.54 -2.90
N ILE A 96 -3.66 -1.42 -3.73
CA ILE A 96 -2.38 -2.08 -3.44
C ILE A 96 -1.25 -1.04 -3.34
N CYS A 97 -1.22 -0.06 -4.25
CA CYS A 97 -0.25 1.03 -4.23
C CYS A 97 -0.32 1.85 -2.94
N LYS A 98 -1.53 2.30 -2.57
CA LYS A 98 -1.76 3.05 -1.34
C LYS A 98 -1.36 2.24 -0.10
N LEU A 99 -1.70 0.96 -0.07
CA LEU A 99 -1.34 0.07 1.02
C LEU A 99 0.19 -0.02 1.20
N ALA A 100 0.93 -0.17 0.10
CA ALA A 100 2.38 -0.28 0.14
C ALA A 100 3.07 0.97 0.69
N LEU A 101 2.61 2.16 0.30
CA LEU A 101 3.11 3.43 0.83
C LEU A 101 2.81 3.58 2.33
N LEU A 102 1.61 3.19 2.78
CA LEU A 102 1.29 3.20 4.21
C LEU A 102 2.13 2.21 5.01
N VAL A 103 2.36 1.00 4.47
CA VAL A 103 3.26 0.01 5.07
C VAL A 103 4.69 0.54 5.15
N LYS A 104 5.17 1.24 4.11
CA LYS A 104 6.49 1.87 4.11
C LYS A 104 6.67 2.85 5.26
N ILE A 105 5.67 3.70 5.52
CA ILE A 105 5.67 4.62 6.68
C ILE A 105 5.74 3.83 7.99
N ILE A 106 4.94 2.77 8.11
CA ILE A 106 4.89 1.93 9.32
C ILE A 106 6.26 1.29 9.62
N GLU A 107 6.91 0.72 8.61
CA GLU A 107 8.23 0.09 8.76
C GLU A 107 9.30 1.13 9.15
N GLU A 108 9.23 2.38 8.63
CA GLU A 108 10.13 3.46 9.04
C GLU A 108 9.94 3.91 10.48
N GLU A 109 8.74 3.73 11.04
CA GLU A 109 8.43 3.98 12.45
C GLU A 109 8.88 2.85 13.38
N GLY A 110 9.44 1.76 12.84
CA GLY A 110 10.07 0.68 13.60
C GLY A 110 9.10 -0.40 14.07
N TRP A 111 8.10 -0.74 13.25
CA TRP A 111 7.23 -1.90 13.46
C TRP A 111 7.73 -3.12 12.69
#